data_AF-A0A7N2MDS6-F1
#
_entry.id   AF-A0A7N2MDS6-F1
#
_cell.length_a   1.000
_cell.length_b   1.000
_cell.length_c   1.000
_cell.angle_alpha   90.00
_cell.angle_beta   90.00
_cell.angle_gamma   90.00
#
_symmetry.space_group_name_H-M   'P 1'
#
loop_
_entity.id
_entity.type
_entity.pdbx_description
1 polymer ?
#
loop_
_entity_poly.entity_id
_entity_poly.type
_entity_poly.pdbx_seq_one_letter_code
_entity_poly.pdbx_strand_id
1 'polypeptide(L)'
;MATDIGHQLFTRIRLATPLDVPNIHKLIHQLAMIESLDQHFSATETTLSSPLFTSPPLQSVTIFILELFQAPFSPTPTPSLFFSPITHIITLQSPPPHR
;
A
#
# COMPACT_ATOMS: atom_id res chain seq x y z
N MET A 1 -17.04 24.18 23.33
CA MET A 1 -15.87 24.27 22.45
C MET A 1 -15.47 22.85 22.07
N ALA A 2 -16.06 22.28 21.02
CA ALA A 2 -15.68 20.95 20.56
C ALA A 2 -14.40 21.12 19.73
N THR A 3 -13.27 20.71 20.28
CA THR A 3 -12.03 20.56 19.53
C THR A 3 -12.26 19.52 18.44
N ASP A 4 -12.29 19.96 17.17
CA ASP A 4 -12.09 19.08 16.01
C ASP A 4 -10.68 18.52 16.14
N ILE A 5 -10.54 17.40 16.83
CA ILE A 5 -9.29 16.66 16.89
C ILE A 5 -9.18 15.99 15.53
N GLY A 6 -8.65 16.73 14.55
CA GLY A 6 -8.41 16.21 13.21
C GLY A 6 -7.75 14.84 13.31
N HIS A 7 -8.34 13.84 12.65
CA HIS A 7 -7.84 12.48 12.73
C HIS A 7 -6.49 12.41 12.02
N GLN A 8 -5.42 12.26 12.80
CA GLN A 8 -4.08 12.06 12.24
C GLN A 8 -3.99 10.66 11.66
N LEU A 9 -3.64 10.60 10.38
CA LEU A 9 -3.27 9.37 9.70
C LEU A 9 -1.76 9.37 9.46
N PHE A 10 -1.13 8.32 9.94
CA PHE A 10 0.25 8.00 9.62
C PHE A 10 0.25 7.19 8.34
N THR A 11 0.95 7.72 7.34
CA THR A 11 1.09 7.07 6.04
C THR A 11 2.53 6.64 5.83
N ARG A 12 2.73 5.48 5.21
CA ARG A 12 4.05 4.97 4.84
C ARG A 12 4.00 4.38 3.45
N ILE A 13 4.93 4.81 2.60
CA ILE A 13 5.20 4.17 1.32
C ILE A 13 6.42 3.27 1.52
N ARG A 14 6.29 1.99 1.22
CA ARG A 14 7.39 1.02 1.27
C ARG A 14 7.37 0.08 0.07
N LEU A 15 8.49 -0.60 -0.17
CA LEU A 15 8.54 -1.71 -1.11
C LEU A 15 7.69 -2.89 -0.60
N ALA A 16 7.01 -3.54 -1.53
CA ALA A 16 6.37 -4.82 -1.28
C ALA A 16 7.40 -5.89 -0.91
N THR A 17 6.96 -6.85 -0.10
CA THR A 17 7.73 -8.04 0.28
C THR A 17 6.94 -9.29 -0.12
N PRO A 18 7.57 -10.47 -0.17
CA PRO A 18 6.86 -11.72 -0.49
C PRO A 18 5.66 -11.99 0.43
N LEU A 19 5.66 -11.46 1.66
CA LEU A 19 4.54 -11.59 2.59
C LEU A 19 3.30 -10.79 2.16
N ASP A 20 3.46 -9.81 1.29
CA ASP A 20 2.38 -8.96 0.82
C ASP A 20 1.65 -9.57 -0.40
N VAL A 21 2.15 -10.67 -0.98
CA VAL A 21 1.58 -11.31 -2.18
C VAL A 21 0.07 -11.56 -2.09
N PRO A 22 -0.48 -12.11 -0.98
CA PRO A 22 -1.91 -12.34 -0.89
C PRO A 22 -2.73 -11.04 -0.90
N ASN A 23 -2.20 -9.97 -0.30
CA ASN A 23 -2.87 -8.67 -0.27
C ASN A 23 -2.78 -7.97 -1.63
N ILE A 24 -1.63 -8.06 -2.30
CA ILE A 24 -1.43 -7.53 -3.66
C ILE A 24 -2.37 -8.24 -4.64
N HIS A 25 -2.49 -9.57 -4.55
CA HIS A 25 -3.39 -10.34 -5.40
C HIS A 25 -4.84 -9.88 -5.26
N LYS A 26 -5.31 -9.68 -4.01
CA LYS A 26 -6.65 -9.14 -3.74
C LYS A 26 -6.84 -7.74 -4.32
N LEU A 27 -5.88 -6.84 -4.14
CA LEU A 27 -5.97 -5.47 -4.66
C LEU A 27 -6.03 -5.46 -6.20
N ILE A 28 -5.23 -6.29 -6.87
CA ILE A 28 -5.26 -6.39 -8.33
C ILE A 28 -6.60 -7.00 -8.79
N HIS A 29 -7.12 -8.00 -8.09
CA HIS A 29 -8.44 -8.55 -8.39
C HIS A 29 -9.55 -7.51 -8.23
N GLN A 30 -9.52 -6.72 -7.15
CA GLN A 30 -10.47 -5.63 -6.92
C GLN A 30 -10.37 -4.57 -8.03
N LEU A 31 -9.17 -4.24 -8.47
CA LEU A 31 -8.96 -3.33 -9.60
C LEU A 31 -9.52 -3.92 -10.90
N ALA A 32 -9.28 -5.21 -11.18
CA ALA A 32 -9.81 -5.88 -12.37
C ALA A 32 -11.36 -5.88 -12.38
N MET A 33 -12.00 -6.04 -11.21
CA MET A 33 -13.45 -5.89 -11.10
C MET A 33 -13.93 -4.46 -11.42
N ILE A 34 -13.25 -3.44 -10.89
CA ILE A 34 -13.59 -2.03 -11.14
C ILE A 34 -13.47 -1.70 -12.64
N GLU A 35 -12.43 -2.21 -13.28
CA GLU A 35 -12.16 -2.00 -14.71
C GLU A 35 -12.98 -2.93 -15.62
N SER A 36 -13.84 -3.80 -15.07
CA SER A 36 -14.59 -4.83 -15.83
C SER A 36 -13.68 -5.74 -16.69
N LEU A 37 -12.48 -6.03 -16.18
CA LEU A 37 -11.47 -6.92 -16.77
C LEU A 37 -11.32 -8.23 -15.98
N ASP A 38 -12.28 -8.54 -15.12
CA ASP A 38 -12.31 -9.75 -14.27
C ASP A 38 -12.18 -11.03 -15.10
N GLN A 39 -12.81 -11.11 -16.27
CA GLN A 39 -12.71 -12.26 -17.17
C GLN A 39 -11.31 -12.47 -17.78
N HIS A 40 -10.47 -11.45 -17.78
CA HIS A 40 -9.08 -11.52 -18.26
C HIS A 40 -8.07 -11.70 -17.12
N PHE A 41 -8.52 -11.63 -15.86
CA PHE A 41 -7.66 -11.76 -14.70
C PHE A 41 -7.53 -13.22 -14.26
N SER A 42 -6.49 -13.91 -14.75
CA SER A 42 -6.17 -15.30 -14.40
C SER A 42 -4.93 -15.44 -13.49
N ALA A 43 -4.39 -14.33 -12.97
CA ALA A 43 -3.19 -14.41 -12.15
C ALA A 43 -3.50 -15.09 -10.81
N THR A 44 -2.78 -16.16 -10.48
CA THR A 44 -2.77 -16.80 -9.15
C THR A 44 -1.61 -16.25 -8.31
N GLU A 45 -1.68 -16.38 -6.99
CA GLU A 45 -0.60 -15.93 -6.07
C GLU A 45 0.79 -16.48 -6.46
N THR A 46 0.86 -17.71 -6.95
CA THR A 46 2.10 -18.35 -7.43
C THR A 46 2.60 -17.78 -8.75
N THR A 47 1.71 -17.44 -9.68
CA THR A 47 2.10 -16.72 -10.92
C THR A 47 2.48 -15.28 -10.67
N LEU A 48 2.01 -14.68 -9.56
CA LEU A 48 2.32 -13.31 -9.17
C LEU A 48 3.66 -13.21 -8.45
N SER A 49 3.96 -14.16 -7.54
CA SER A 49 5.18 -14.13 -6.72
C SER A 49 6.46 -14.31 -7.53
N SER A 50 6.41 -15.12 -8.59
CA SER A 50 7.58 -15.42 -9.43
C SER A 50 8.14 -14.18 -10.16
N PRO A 51 7.38 -13.38 -10.93
CA PRO A 51 7.92 -12.19 -11.60
C PRO A 51 8.20 -11.02 -10.66
N LEU A 52 7.48 -10.89 -9.54
CA LEU A 52 7.57 -9.71 -8.67
C LEU A 52 8.81 -9.66 -7.79
N PHE A 53 9.38 -10.81 -7.42
CA PHE A 53 10.49 -10.89 -6.46
C PHE A 53 11.74 -11.60 -7.00
N THR A 54 11.77 -11.98 -8.28
CA THR A 54 12.94 -12.63 -8.91
C THR A 54 14.04 -11.65 -9.31
N SER A 55 13.71 -10.37 -9.50
CA SER A 55 14.66 -9.33 -9.87
C SER A 55 14.82 -8.31 -8.74
N PRO A 56 15.96 -7.61 -8.67
CA PRO A 56 16.11 -6.50 -7.74
C PRO A 56 15.02 -5.43 -8.00
N PRO A 57 14.52 -4.77 -6.93
CA PRO A 57 13.57 -3.69 -7.08
C PRO A 57 14.14 -2.58 -7.98
N LEU A 58 13.28 -1.89 -8.72
CA LEU A 58 13.56 -0.84 -9.70
C LEU A 58 14.25 -1.31 -11.00
N GLN A 59 14.55 -2.61 -11.14
CA GLN A 59 15.09 -3.20 -12.38
C GLN A 59 14.05 -4.02 -13.16
N SER A 60 12.90 -4.27 -12.53
CA SER A 60 11.74 -4.95 -13.10
C SER A 60 10.47 -4.37 -12.48
N VAL A 61 9.34 -5.07 -12.63
CA VAL A 61 8.09 -4.72 -11.97
C VAL A 61 8.33 -4.49 -10.49
N THR A 62 8.05 -3.28 -10.04
CA THR A 62 8.29 -2.85 -8.66
C THR A 62 6.98 -2.39 -8.06
N ILE A 63 6.61 -2.96 -6.93
CA ILE A 63 5.37 -2.62 -6.23
C ILE A 63 5.69 -1.78 -5.01
N PHE A 64 5.06 -0.62 -4.94
CA PHE A 64 5.01 0.23 -3.76
C PHE A 64 3.68 0.04 -3.05
N ILE A 65 3.73 -0.15 -1.74
CA ILE A 65 2.55 -0.26 -0.89
C ILE A 65 2.41 1.04 -0.11
N LEU A 66 1.24 1.68 -0.25
CA LEU A 66 0.80 2.76 0.61
C LEU A 66 0.08 2.15 1.81
N GLU A 67 0.68 2.27 2.97
CA GLU A 67 0.08 1.86 4.23
C GLU A 67 -0.49 3.07 4.96
N LEU A 68 -1.66 2.88 5.56
CA LEU A 68 -2.37 3.90 6.33
C LEU A 68 -2.63 3.34 7.72
N PHE A 69 -2.18 4.06 8.76
CA PHE A 69 -2.36 3.67 10.16
C PHE A 69 -2.84 4.85 10.99
N GLN A 70 -3.64 4.57 12.00
CA GLN A 70 -4.08 5.57 13.00
C GLN A 70 -3.05 5.74 14.14
N ALA A 71 -1.98 4.95 14.11
CA ALA A 71 -0.91 4.96 15.10
C ALA A 71 0.45 5.14 14.39
N PRO A 72 1.47 5.69 15.08
CA PRO A 72 2.80 5.83 14.52
C PRO A 72 3.40 4.47 14.18
N PHE A 73 4.12 4.42 13.06
CA PHE A 73 4.81 3.21 12.64
C PHE A 73 5.96 2.87 13.58
N SER A 74 6.14 1.59 13.87
CA SER A 74 7.37 1.12 14.49
C SER A 74 8.57 1.39 13.57
N PRO A 75 9.72 1.81 14.12
CA PRO A 75 10.93 1.99 13.34
C PRO A 75 11.29 0.68 12.65
N THR A 76 11.58 0.75 11.35
CA THR A 76 11.88 -0.44 10.55
C THR A 76 13.29 -0.91 10.91
N PRO A 77 13.48 -2.16 11.37
CA PRO A 77 14.76 -2.60 11.93
C PRO A 77 15.89 -2.76 10.90
N THR A 78 15.56 -2.78 9.60
CA THR A 78 16.53 -2.97 8.52
C THR A 78 16.31 -1.98 7.38
N PRO A 79 17.31 -1.11 7.07
CA PRO A 79 17.25 -0.29 5.89
C PRO A 79 17.38 -1.18 4.65
N SER A 80 16.42 -1.09 3.73
CA SER A 80 16.59 -1.72 2.42
C SER A 80 17.63 -0.93 1.63
N LEU A 81 18.55 -1.62 0.95
CA LEU A 81 19.62 -0.99 0.17
C LEU A 81 19.11 -0.23 -1.06
N PHE A 82 17.87 -0.50 -1.48
CA PHE A 82 17.30 0.01 -2.73
C PHE A 82 16.27 1.13 -2.53
N PHE A 83 15.62 1.18 -1.36
CA PHE A 83 14.59 2.17 -1.08
C PHE A 83 14.42 2.41 0.41
N SER A 84 14.44 3.67 0.83
CA SER A 84 14.07 4.05 2.19
C SER A 84 12.57 4.35 2.24
N PRO A 85 11.81 3.73 3.16
CA PRO A 85 10.39 4.02 3.31
C PRO A 85 10.12 5.51 3.52
N ILE A 86 9.14 6.06 2.81
CA ILE A 86 8.72 7.45 2.96
C ILE A 86 7.56 7.48 3.94
N THR A 87 7.70 8.24 5.03
CA THR A 87 6.65 8.40 6.03
C THR A 87 6.10 9.83 5.99
N HIS A 88 4.78 9.95 6.13
CA HIS A 88 4.11 11.24 6.19
C HIS A 88 2.92 11.20 7.14
N ILE A 89 2.64 12.31 7.83
CA ILE A 89 1.47 12.44 8.70
C ILE A 89 0.46 13.33 7.99
N ILE A 90 -0.74 12.82 7.76
CA ILE A 90 -1.84 13.53 7.13
C ILE A 90 -2.87 13.84 8.20
N THR A 91 -3.29 15.10 8.31
CA THR A 91 -4.40 15.48 9.19
C THR A 91 -5.67 15.48 8.37
N LEU A 92 -6.59 14.56 8.66
CA LEU A 92 -7.90 14.56 8.03
C LEU A 92 -8.78 15.64 8.67
N GLN A 93 -9.30 16.54 7.85
CA GLN A 93 -10.33 17.50 8.27
C GLN A 93 -11.70 16.83 8.18
N SER A 94 -12.56 17.07 9.15
CA SER A 94 -13.95 16.65 9.06
C SER A 94 -14.67 17.46 7.95
N PRO A 95 -15.61 16.84 7.20
CA PRO A 95 -16.39 17.57 6.22
C PRO A 95 -17.20 18.68 6.91
N PRO A 96 -17.37 19.85 6.27
CA PRO A 96 -18.13 20.93 6.87
C PRO A 96 -19.58 20.48 7.13
N PRO A 97 -20.20 20.89 8.25
CA PRO A 97 -21.55 20.49 8.57
C PRO A 97 -22.51 20.97 7.47
N HIS A 98 -23.30 20.05 6.90
CA HIS A 98 -24.40 20.38 6.00
C HIS A 98 -25.46 21.18 6.77
N ARG A 99 -25.75 22.39 6.32
CA ARG A 99 -26.84 23.25 6.82
C ARG A 99 -28.12 23.00 6.04
#